data_AF-A0A453CIA2-F1
#
_entry.id   AF-A0A453CIA2-F1
#
_cell.length_a   1.000
_cell.length_b   1.000
_cell.length_c   1.000
_cell.angle_alpha   90.00
_cell.angle_beta   90.00
_cell.angle_gamma   90.00
#
_symmetry.space_group_name_H-M   'P 1'
#
loop_
_entity.id
_entity.type
_entity.pdbx_description
1 polymer ?
#
loop_
_entity_poly.entity_id
_entity_poly.type
_entity_poly.pdbx_seq_one_letter_code
_entity_poly.pdbx_strand_id
1 'polypeptide(L)'
;MYRASASDPENVYLSISTPSLSHEASPSTGLPEFTLQEATKMYHKFAEVVEPSKEGYALTLKLNFSGLARPKDRARAVRQVSLLQSVILGSQLKHLLGSLGSSGATKLVYNHRDPFFVSRTPGKISAIFPMRFRDDTDLAVATSFFQELQDAGSSYARAPRCSWSAIPPPELRGEPVHHLTTNGGFVSFDIFERHVKRKRAAKTAWILLNFQAYVKYHIKCTRNYIQSRMRKRQETLAEVRTSLPPSLCQSKKCTCKNQ
;
A
#
# COMPACT_ATOMS: atom_id res chain seq x y z
N MET A 1 4.81 4.61 15.19
CA MET A 1 5.22 3.74 16.32
C MET A 1 4.03 3.61 17.27
N TYR A 2 3.79 2.45 17.89
CA TYR A 2 2.70 2.26 18.87
C TYR A 2 3.29 2.14 20.27
N ARG A 3 2.67 2.81 21.26
CA ARG A 3 2.97 2.60 22.68
C ARG A 3 1.67 2.38 23.45
N ALA A 4 1.66 1.33 24.25
CA ALA A 4 0.61 1.03 25.20
C ALA A 4 1.16 1.22 26.62
N SER A 5 0.39 1.87 27.49
CA SER A 5 0.71 1.99 28.92
C SER A 5 -0.52 1.63 29.72
N ALA A 6 -0.38 0.68 30.64
CA ALA A 6 -1.41 0.30 31.61
C ALA A 6 -1.01 0.91 32.96
N SER A 7 -1.43 2.15 33.18
CA SER A 7 -1.23 2.83 34.47
C SER A 7 -2.36 2.50 35.46
N ASP A 8 -3.48 1.97 34.95
CA ASP A 8 -4.70 1.57 35.67
C ASP A 8 -5.28 0.32 34.96
N PRO A 9 -5.63 -0.78 35.64
CA PRO A 9 -6.14 -2.00 35.00
C PRO A 9 -7.41 -1.81 34.15
N GLU A 10 -8.20 -0.77 34.43
CA GLU A 10 -9.43 -0.45 33.68
C GLU A 10 -9.17 0.41 32.43
N ASN A 11 -8.08 1.18 32.41
CA ASN A 11 -7.81 2.20 31.40
C ASN A 11 -6.49 1.94 30.68
N VAL A 12 -6.58 1.65 29.38
CA VAL A 12 -5.40 1.41 28.51
C VAL A 12 -5.18 2.61 27.60
N TYR A 13 -4.00 3.20 27.65
CA TYR A 13 -3.64 4.30 26.76
C TYR A 13 -2.95 3.76 25.50
N LEU A 14 -3.51 4.08 24.33
CA LEU A 14 -2.90 3.77 23.03
C LEU A 14 -2.48 5.07 22.35
N SER A 15 -1.18 5.24 22.16
CA SER A 15 -0.62 6.39 21.44
C SER A 15 -0.03 5.96 20.10
N ILE A 16 -0.33 6.72 19.04
CA ILE A 16 0.13 6.47 17.69
C ILE A 16 0.87 7.67 17.11
N SER A 17 2.05 7.41 16.54
CA SER A 17 2.77 8.34 15.68
C SER A 17 2.63 7.88 14.23
N THR A 18 1.83 8.63 13.46
CA THR A 18 1.69 8.48 12.01
C THR A 18 1.89 9.84 11.36
N PRO A 19 2.69 9.93 10.30
CA PRO A 19 2.83 11.20 9.57
C PRO A 19 1.47 11.60 8.98
N SER A 20 1.22 12.91 8.93
CA SER A 20 0.15 13.46 8.12
C SER A 20 0.42 13.13 6.64
N LEU A 21 -0.64 12.88 5.88
CA LEU A 21 -0.54 12.62 4.44
C LEU A 21 -0.13 13.86 3.63
N SER A 22 -0.01 15.04 4.25
CA SER A 22 0.45 16.28 3.63
C SER A 22 1.65 16.88 4.37
N HIS A 23 2.73 17.15 3.63
CA HIS A 23 3.99 17.72 4.13
C HIS A 23 3.85 19.10 4.78
N GLU A 24 2.74 19.82 4.56
CA GLU A 24 2.49 21.12 5.22
C GLU A 24 2.15 21.01 6.71
N ALA A 25 1.88 19.81 7.21
CA ALA A 25 1.81 19.59 8.65
C ALA A 25 3.23 19.44 9.19
N SER A 26 3.77 20.50 9.78
CA SER A 26 4.93 20.39 10.67
C SER A 26 4.71 19.22 11.65
N PRO A 27 5.75 18.49 12.06
CA PRO A 27 5.63 17.39 13.04
C PRO A 27 5.06 17.85 14.40
N SER A 28 4.96 19.16 14.63
CA SER A 28 4.32 19.81 15.77
C SER A 28 2.81 20.02 15.63
N THR A 29 2.24 19.86 14.44
CA THR A 29 0.81 20.08 14.20
C THR A 29 0.10 18.73 14.29
N GLY A 30 -0.84 18.61 15.23
CA GLY A 30 -1.62 17.39 15.44
C GLY A 30 -2.38 16.91 14.20
N LEU A 31 -3.06 15.75 14.31
CA LEU A 31 -3.90 15.26 13.21
C LEU A 31 -4.97 16.30 12.82
N PRO A 32 -5.36 16.36 11.52
CA PRO A 32 -6.42 17.26 11.10
C PRO A 32 -7.73 17.00 11.87
N GLU A 33 -8.46 18.07 12.19
CA GLU A 33 -9.71 18.04 12.96
C GLU A 33 -10.73 17.02 12.42
N PHE A 34 -10.91 16.95 11.10
CA PHE A 34 -11.82 15.98 10.49
C PHE A 34 -11.44 14.51 10.76
N THR A 35 -10.15 14.23 10.97
CA THR A 35 -9.66 12.88 11.32
C THR A 35 -9.90 12.57 12.78
N LEU A 36 -9.72 13.56 13.66
CA LEU A 36 -10.06 13.43 15.08
C LEU A 36 -11.55 13.17 15.25
N GLN A 37 -12.41 13.92 14.57
CA GLN A 37 -13.87 13.71 14.60
C GLN A 37 -14.28 12.32 14.10
N GLU A 38 -13.65 11.82 13.04
CA GLU A 38 -13.93 10.47 12.52
C GLU A 38 -13.46 9.38 13.50
N ALA A 39 -12.30 9.56 14.15
CA ALA A 39 -11.82 8.67 15.20
C ALA A 39 -12.75 8.69 16.42
N THR A 40 -13.10 9.86 16.94
CA THR A 40 -14.04 10.02 18.07
C THR A 40 -15.36 9.33 17.75
N LYS A 41 -15.93 9.56 16.55
CA LYS A 41 -17.17 8.90 16.12
C LYS A 41 -17.03 7.38 16.03
N MET A 42 -15.89 6.87 15.54
CA MET A 42 -15.69 5.43 15.36
C MET A 42 -15.51 4.69 16.69
N TYR A 43 -14.86 5.32 17.66
CA TYR A 43 -14.41 4.70 18.91
C TYR A 43 -15.19 5.13 20.16
N HIS A 44 -16.14 6.07 20.07
CA HIS A 44 -16.91 6.64 21.21
C HIS A 44 -17.48 5.64 22.22
N LYS A 45 -17.68 4.38 21.85
CA LYS A 45 -18.26 3.36 22.72
C LYS A 45 -17.31 2.85 23.80
N PHE A 46 -16.01 2.97 23.57
CA PHE A 46 -14.97 2.36 24.42
C PHE A 46 -13.66 3.15 24.39
N ALA A 47 -13.62 4.32 23.78
CA ALA A 47 -12.43 5.16 23.74
C ALA A 47 -12.77 6.64 23.75
N GLU A 48 -11.89 7.39 24.39
CA GLU A 48 -11.88 8.85 24.42
C GLU A 48 -10.56 9.36 23.82
N VAL A 49 -10.64 10.41 23.00
CA VAL A 49 -9.44 11.11 22.51
C VAL A 49 -8.90 11.98 23.63
N VAL A 50 -7.61 11.84 23.95
CA VAL A 50 -6.94 12.61 25.00
C VAL A 50 -6.28 13.85 24.40
N GLU A 51 -6.62 15.03 24.90
CA GLU A 51 -5.99 16.29 24.50
C GLU A 51 -5.29 17.00 25.69
N PRO A 52 -4.05 17.48 25.51
CA PRO A 52 -3.17 17.25 24.36
C PRO A 52 -2.72 15.79 24.25
N SER A 53 -2.35 15.35 23.04
CA SER A 53 -1.75 14.02 22.86
C SER A 53 -0.46 13.88 23.66
N LYS A 54 -0.12 12.66 24.08
CA LYS A 54 1.16 12.38 24.74
C LYS A 54 2.32 12.86 23.86
N GLU A 55 3.35 13.39 24.51
CA GLU A 55 4.53 13.95 23.86
C GLU A 55 5.14 12.98 22.84
N GLY A 56 5.39 13.47 21.62
CA GLY A 56 5.92 12.67 20.51
C GLY A 56 4.89 11.81 19.74
N TYR A 57 3.60 11.90 20.07
CA TYR A 57 2.54 11.16 19.38
C TYR A 57 1.51 12.09 18.73
N ALA A 58 0.98 11.67 17.58
CA ALA A 58 0.00 12.44 16.81
C ALA A 58 -1.43 12.26 17.34
N LEU A 59 -1.73 11.13 17.99
CA LEU A 59 -3.01 10.83 18.61
C LEU A 59 -2.80 9.93 19.84
N THR A 60 -3.52 10.20 20.91
CA THR A 60 -3.64 9.32 22.07
C THR A 60 -5.10 9.00 22.37
N LEU A 61 -5.42 7.71 22.44
CA LEU A 61 -6.74 7.21 22.84
C LEU A 61 -6.65 6.62 24.24
N LYS A 62 -7.56 7.01 25.12
CA LYS A 62 -7.83 6.33 26.38
C LYS A 62 -8.91 5.29 26.13
N LEU A 63 -8.54 4.01 26.18
CA LEU A 63 -9.43 2.88 25.95
C LEU A 63 -10.00 2.41 27.29
N ASN A 64 -11.32 2.28 27.35
CA ASN A 64 -12.03 1.70 28.47
C ASN A 64 -13.03 0.66 27.93
N PHE A 65 -12.84 -0.60 28.33
CA PHE A 65 -13.67 -1.71 27.87
C PHE A 65 -14.68 -2.19 28.93
N SER A 66 -14.76 -1.57 30.11
CA SER A 66 -15.63 -2.04 31.20
C SER A 66 -17.12 -1.92 30.84
N GLY A 67 -17.49 -0.91 30.04
CA GLY A 67 -18.82 -0.78 29.45
C GLY A 67 -19.21 -1.85 28.42
N LEU A 68 -18.28 -2.71 27.97
CA LEU A 68 -18.54 -3.76 26.99
C LEU A 68 -18.78 -5.12 27.68
N ALA A 69 -20.04 -5.42 28.01
CA ALA A 69 -20.40 -6.66 28.71
C ALA A 69 -20.20 -7.93 27.87
N ARG A 70 -20.46 -7.88 26.56
CA ARG A 70 -20.46 -9.10 25.70
C ARG A 70 -19.07 -9.38 25.11
N PRO A 71 -18.59 -10.64 25.11
CA PRO A 71 -17.31 -11.00 24.50
C PRO A 71 -17.21 -10.62 23.01
N LYS A 72 -18.31 -10.71 22.27
CA LYS A 72 -18.37 -10.30 20.84
C LYS A 72 -18.09 -8.81 20.66
N ASP A 73 -18.58 -7.97 21.57
CA ASP A 73 -18.39 -6.52 21.51
C ASP A 73 -16.94 -6.15 21.84
N ARG A 74 -16.33 -6.83 22.81
CA ARG A 74 -14.89 -6.70 23.11
C ARG A 74 -14.02 -7.10 21.92
N ALA A 75 -14.29 -8.25 21.30
CA ALA A 75 -13.56 -8.71 20.12
C ALA A 75 -13.69 -7.72 18.94
N ARG A 76 -14.88 -7.13 18.74
CA ARG A 76 -15.10 -6.08 17.74
C ARG A 76 -14.30 -4.82 18.08
N ALA A 77 -14.29 -4.38 19.33
CA ALA A 77 -13.55 -3.22 19.76
C ALA A 77 -12.04 -3.40 19.52
N VAL A 78 -11.47 -4.55 19.90
CA VAL A 78 -10.06 -4.90 19.62
C VAL A 78 -9.76 -4.85 18.13
N ARG A 79 -10.63 -5.41 17.27
CA ARG A 79 -10.47 -5.31 15.81
C ARG A 79 -10.51 -3.85 15.33
N GLN A 80 -11.41 -3.03 15.84
CA GLN A 80 -11.49 -1.62 15.47
C GLN A 80 -10.22 -0.85 15.87
N VAL A 81 -9.69 -1.10 17.07
CA VAL A 81 -8.43 -0.52 17.56
C VAL A 81 -7.25 -0.96 16.68
N SER A 82 -7.20 -2.23 16.27
CA SER A 82 -6.14 -2.73 15.39
C SER A 82 -6.10 -2.06 14.01
N LEU A 83 -7.21 -1.44 13.59
CA LEU A 83 -7.34 -0.73 12.32
C LEU A 83 -7.09 0.78 12.43
N LEU A 84 -6.72 1.30 13.62
CA LEU A 84 -6.60 2.73 13.90
C LEU A 84 -5.77 3.48 12.86
N GLN A 85 -4.58 2.98 12.52
CA GLN A 85 -3.75 3.61 11.49
C GLN A 85 -4.41 3.62 10.11
N SER A 86 -5.09 2.54 9.72
CA SER A 86 -5.82 2.49 8.46
C SER A 86 -6.98 3.48 8.44
N VAL A 87 -7.61 3.75 9.59
CA VAL A 87 -8.68 4.73 9.72
C VAL A 87 -8.13 6.14 9.59
N ILE A 88 -7.03 6.45 10.29
CA ILE A 88 -6.36 7.76 10.25
C ILE A 88 -5.85 8.11 8.84
N LEU A 89 -5.18 7.18 8.16
CA LEU A 89 -4.69 7.43 6.80
C LEU A 89 -5.85 7.41 5.79
N GLY A 90 -6.83 6.53 6.01
CA GLY A 90 -8.01 6.41 5.17
C GLY A 90 -8.89 7.66 5.20
N SER A 91 -9.09 8.28 6.37
CA SER A 91 -9.86 9.52 6.53
C SER A 91 -9.19 10.68 5.80
N GLN A 92 -7.88 10.84 5.96
CA GLN A 92 -7.09 11.87 5.30
C GLN A 92 -7.14 11.73 3.77
N LEU A 93 -6.89 10.52 3.25
CA LEU A 93 -6.95 10.31 1.81
C LEU A 93 -8.37 10.46 1.27
N LYS A 94 -9.39 9.98 2.00
CA LYS A 94 -10.81 10.18 1.64
C LYS A 94 -11.15 11.67 1.56
N HIS A 95 -10.65 12.48 2.49
CA HIS A 95 -10.85 13.93 2.47
C HIS A 95 -10.14 14.59 1.27
N LEU A 96 -8.91 14.17 0.97
CA LEU A 96 -8.17 14.61 -0.23
C LEU A 96 -8.92 14.25 -1.53
N LEU A 97 -9.53 13.06 -1.58
CA LEU A 97 -10.30 12.59 -2.73
C LEU A 97 -11.68 13.27 -2.85
N GLY A 98 -12.30 13.64 -1.73
CA GLY A 98 -13.64 14.23 -1.68
C GLY A 98 -13.68 15.75 -1.87
N SER A 99 -12.59 16.46 -1.57
CA SER A 99 -12.51 17.93 -1.61
C SER A 99 -12.36 18.52 -3.03
N LEU A 100 -12.76 17.81 -4.09
CA LEU A 100 -13.71 18.22 -5.14
C LEU A 100 -13.70 19.63 -5.82
N GLY A 101 -13.15 20.70 -5.23
CA GLY A 101 -13.42 22.10 -5.61
C GLY A 101 -12.39 22.94 -6.38
N SER A 102 -11.07 22.67 -6.41
CA SER A 102 -10.15 23.44 -7.26
C SER A 102 -9.06 22.59 -7.91
N SER A 103 -8.67 22.98 -9.14
CA SER A 103 -7.42 22.52 -9.76
C SER A 103 -6.28 22.93 -8.83
N GLY A 104 -5.47 21.99 -8.39
CA GLY A 104 -4.52 22.23 -7.31
C GLY A 104 -3.32 21.27 -7.36
N ALA A 105 -2.22 21.74 -6.78
CA ALA A 105 -0.89 21.13 -6.80
C ALA A 105 -0.88 19.63 -6.49
N THR A 106 0.06 18.93 -7.13
CA THR A 106 0.40 17.54 -6.84
C THR A 106 0.78 17.41 -5.36
N LYS A 107 0.10 16.50 -4.64
CA LYS A 107 0.38 16.25 -3.23
C LYS A 107 1.11 14.93 -3.09
N LEU A 108 2.27 14.98 -2.45
CA LEU A 108 2.98 13.78 -2.03
C LEU A 108 2.32 13.19 -0.79
N VAL A 109 1.82 11.97 -0.92
CA VAL A 109 1.15 11.20 0.14
C VAL A 109 2.16 10.24 0.76
N TYR A 110 2.55 10.52 2.00
CA TYR A 110 3.47 9.69 2.76
C TYR A 110 2.76 8.47 3.34
N ASN A 111 3.01 7.31 2.73
CA ASN A 111 2.76 6.02 3.37
C ASN A 111 4.03 5.59 4.12
N HIS A 112 3.90 4.73 5.14
CA HIS A 112 5.05 4.30 5.98
C HIS A 112 6.19 3.66 5.17
N ARG A 113 5.90 3.18 3.95
CA ARG A 113 6.84 2.43 3.09
C ARG A 113 7.38 3.30 1.97
N ASP A 114 6.52 3.62 1.02
CA ASP A 114 6.86 4.36 -0.17
C ASP A 114 5.80 5.44 -0.36
N PRO A 115 6.19 6.69 -0.61
CA PRO A 115 5.23 7.72 -0.90
C PRO A 115 4.67 7.54 -2.32
N PHE A 116 3.48 8.06 -2.54
CA PHE A 116 2.85 8.15 -3.86
C PHE A 116 2.23 9.53 -4.02
N PHE A 117 1.99 9.94 -5.25
CA PHE A 117 1.47 11.27 -5.55
C PHE A 117 -0.03 11.23 -5.81
N VAL A 118 -0.72 12.27 -5.39
CA VAL A 118 -2.11 12.54 -5.78
C VAL A 118 -2.11 13.88 -6.48
N SER A 119 -2.26 13.85 -7.80
CA SER A 119 -2.38 15.04 -8.64
C SER A 119 -3.83 15.24 -9.05
N ARG A 120 -4.22 16.50 -9.22
CA ARG A 120 -5.61 16.86 -9.46
C ARG A 120 -5.77 17.74 -10.68
N THR A 121 -6.54 17.24 -11.63
CA THR A 121 -6.90 17.90 -12.89
C THR A 121 -8.42 18.11 -12.91
N PRO A 122 -8.96 19.10 -13.63
CA PRO A 122 -10.40 19.22 -13.80
C PRO A 122 -11.06 17.89 -14.23
N GLY A 123 -12.03 17.41 -13.44
CA GLY A 123 -12.76 16.17 -13.67
C GLY A 123 -12.04 14.86 -13.31
N LYS A 124 -10.77 14.90 -12.87
CA LYS A 124 -9.96 13.69 -12.65
C LYS A 124 -8.94 13.85 -11.51
N ILE A 125 -8.79 12.83 -10.69
CA ILE A 125 -7.67 12.70 -9.74
C ILE A 125 -6.75 11.61 -10.26
N SER A 126 -5.47 11.90 -10.41
CA SER A 126 -4.43 10.92 -10.77
C SER A 126 -3.70 10.47 -9.50
N ALA A 127 -3.79 9.20 -9.13
CA ALA A 127 -2.96 8.60 -8.09
C ALA A 127 -1.76 7.89 -8.73
N ILE A 128 -0.55 8.39 -8.49
CA ILE A 128 0.67 8.00 -9.22
C ILE A 128 1.66 7.38 -8.24
N PHE A 129 2.04 6.14 -8.50
CA PHE A 129 2.87 5.29 -7.65
C PHE A 129 4.23 5.05 -8.31
N PRO A 130 5.32 5.67 -7.80
CA PRO A 130 6.67 5.27 -8.17
C PRO A 130 6.97 3.88 -7.58
N MET A 131 7.33 2.93 -8.45
CA MET A 131 7.51 1.52 -8.06
C MET A 131 8.99 1.14 -7.94
N ARG A 132 9.45 0.91 -6.72
CA ARG A 132 10.85 0.58 -6.42
C ARG A 132 11.02 -0.88 -6.00
N PHE A 133 11.93 -1.58 -6.67
CA PHE A 133 12.31 -2.96 -6.38
C PHE A 133 13.81 -3.05 -6.08
N ARG A 134 14.19 -3.91 -5.14
CA ARG A 134 15.62 -4.07 -4.76
C ARG A 134 16.33 -5.10 -5.64
N ASP A 135 15.62 -6.16 -6.02
CA ASP A 135 16.17 -7.27 -6.79
C ASP A 135 15.79 -7.14 -8.27
N ASP A 136 16.74 -7.34 -9.17
CA ASP A 136 16.49 -7.30 -10.62
C ASP A 136 15.49 -8.37 -11.08
N THR A 137 15.44 -9.52 -10.40
CA THR A 137 14.42 -10.55 -10.65
C THR A 137 13.02 -10.07 -10.30
N ASP A 138 12.86 -9.38 -9.16
CA ASP A 138 11.55 -8.83 -8.77
C ASP A 138 11.14 -7.72 -9.75
N LEU A 139 12.10 -6.91 -10.21
CA LEU A 139 11.89 -5.89 -11.23
C LEU A 139 11.39 -6.51 -12.55
N ALA A 140 12.05 -7.56 -13.05
CA ALA A 140 11.64 -8.23 -14.29
C ALA A 140 10.21 -8.79 -14.21
N VAL A 141 9.86 -9.44 -13.09
CA VAL A 141 8.50 -9.95 -12.85
C VAL A 141 7.50 -8.80 -12.73
N ALA A 142 7.89 -7.69 -12.09
CA ALA A 142 7.04 -6.51 -11.93
C ALA A 142 6.74 -5.82 -13.25
N THR A 143 7.70 -5.72 -14.16
CA THR A 143 7.49 -5.13 -15.49
C THR A 143 6.39 -5.87 -16.24
N SER A 144 6.44 -7.20 -16.29
CA SER A 144 5.36 -8.01 -16.90
C SER A 144 4.03 -7.83 -16.18
N PHE A 145 4.04 -7.79 -14.84
CA PHE A 145 2.83 -7.55 -14.05
C PHE A 145 2.15 -6.21 -14.39
N PHE A 146 2.93 -5.14 -14.58
CA PHE A 146 2.36 -3.81 -14.88
C PHE A 146 1.83 -3.69 -16.30
N GLN A 147 2.46 -4.35 -17.26
CA GLN A 147 1.94 -4.45 -18.64
C GLN A 147 0.56 -5.12 -18.64
N GLU A 148 0.45 -6.29 -17.99
CA GLU A 148 -0.83 -7.00 -17.85
C GLU A 148 -1.88 -6.18 -17.08
N LEU A 149 -1.46 -5.46 -16.02
CA LEU A 149 -2.37 -4.61 -15.24
C LEU A 149 -2.92 -3.43 -16.08
N GLN A 150 -2.10 -2.84 -16.95
CA GLN A 150 -2.52 -1.78 -17.86
C GLN A 150 -3.54 -2.31 -18.89
N ASP A 151 -3.29 -3.49 -19.45
CA ASP A 151 -4.17 -4.11 -20.44
C ASP A 151 -5.52 -4.54 -19.81
N ALA A 152 -5.46 -5.22 -18.67
CA ALA A 152 -6.65 -5.61 -17.91
C ALA A 152 -7.43 -4.38 -17.41
N GLY A 153 -6.73 -3.35 -16.93
CA GLY A 153 -7.33 -2.10 -16.46
C GLY A 153 -8.13 -1.37 -17.55
N SER A 154 -7.76 -1.58 -18.82
CA SER A 154 -8.48 -1.02 -19.97
C SER A 154 -9.73 -1.83 -20.35
N SER A 155 -9.83 -3.09 -19.91
CA SER A 155 -10.97 -3.97 -20.20
C SER A 155 -12.18 -3.73 -19.30
N TYR A 156 -11.98 -3.16 -18.10
CA TYR A 156 -13.06 -2.94 -17.13
C TYR A 156 -13.56 -1.49 -17.12
N ALA A 157 -14.62 -1.20 -17.90
CA ALA A 157 -15.16 0.16 -18.05
C ALA A 157 -15.53 0.89 -16.73
N ARG A 158 -15.89 0.14 -15.68
CA ARG A 158 -16.27 0.70 -14.36
C ARG A 158 -15.10 0.88 -13.39
N ALA A 159 -13.93 0.35 -13.71
CA ALA A 159 -12.74 0.47 -12.87
C ALA A 159 -12.04 1.83 -13.10
N PRO A 160 -11.18 2.26 -12.15
CA PRO A 160 -10.17 3.28 -12.43
C PRO A 160 -9.29 2.87 -13.60
N ARG A 161 -9.07 3.78 -14.54
CA ARG A 161 -8.13 3.52 -15.65
C ARG A 161 -6.74 3.40 -15.06
N CYS A 162 -6.02 2.35 -15.44
CA CYS A 162 -4.65 2.11 -15.03
C CYS A 162 -3.71 2.37 -16.21
N SER A 163 -2.57 3.00 -15.95
CA SER A 163 -1.48 3.13 -16.92
C SER A 163 -0.14 2.90 -16.23
N TRP A 164 0.85 2.48 -17.03
CA TRP A 164 2.22 2.32 -16.59
C TRP A 164 3.16 3.04 -17.56
N SER A 165 4.19 3.70 -17.03
CA SER A 165 5.21 4.40 -17.79
C SER A 165 6.56 4.27 -17.10
N ALA A 166 7.63 4.08 -17.88
CA ALA A 166 9.00 4.13 -17.36
C ALA A 166 9.42 5.55 -16.95
N ILE A 167 8.82 6.57 -17.55
CA ILE A 167 9.15 8.00 -17.37
C ILE A 167 8.08 8.66 -16.48
N PRO A 168 8.45 9.64 -15.62
CA PRO A 168 7.49 10.37 -14.81
C PRO A 168 6.37 10.98 -15.67
N PRO A 169 5.09 10.80 -15.30
CA PRO A 169 3.98 11.38 -16.07
C PRO A 169 3.95 12.92 -15.93
N PRO A 170 3.32 13.64 -16.87
CA PRO A 170 3.32 15.11 -16.91
C PRO A 170 2.83 15.78 -15.62
N GLU A 171 1.93 15.12 -14.89
CA GLU A 171 1.40 15.56 -13.60
C GLU A 171 2.48 15.72 -12.51
N LEU A 172 3.65 15.10 -12.68
CA LEU A 172 4.78 15.18 -11.74
C LEU A 172 5.85 16.20 -12.16
N ARG A 173 5.61 17.01 -13.19
CA ARG A 173 6.56 18.06 -13.59
C ARG A 173 6.75 19.07 -12.45
N GLY A 174 8.00 19.35 -12.12
CA GLY A 174 8.38 20.28 -11.04
C GLY A 174 8.55 19.63 -9.67
N GLU A 175 8.21 18.34 -9.52
CA GLU A 175 8.46 17.61 -8.27
C GLU A 175 9.96 17.32 -8.07
N PRO A 176 10.44 17.27 -6.82
CA PRO A 176 11.83 16.98 -6.53
C PRO A 176 12.29 15.62 -7.08
N VAL A 177 13.47 15.61 -7.73
CA VAL A 177 14.02 14.42 -8.42
C VAL A 177 14.09 13.19 -7.51
N HIS A 178 14.44 13.36 -6.24
CA HIS A 178 14.57 12.26 -5.28
C HIS A 178 13.25 11.49 -5.06
N HIS A 179 12.09 12.15 -5.18
CA HIS A 179 10.79 11.47 -5.10
C HIS A 179 10.42 10.76 -6.41
N LEU A 180 11.03 11.17 -7.54
CA LEU A 180 10.79 10.63 -8.87
C LEU A 180 11.73 9.48 -9.24
N THR A 181 12.88 9.33 -8.57
CA THR A 181 13.82 8.24 -8.87
C THR A 181 13.18 6.88 -8.61
N THR A 182 13.02 6.05 -9.64
CA THR A 182 12.37 4.73 -9.58
C THR A 182 12.96 3.80 -10.64
N ASN A 183 13.04 2.50 -10.38
CA ASN A 183 13.50 1.50 -11.35
C ASN A 183 12.36 0.68 -11.97
N GLY A 184 11.21 0.57 -11.31
CA GLY A 184 10.01 -0.13 -11.81
C GLY A 184 9.00 0.77 -12.54
N GLY A 185 9.37 2.03 -12.82
CA GLY A 185 8.50 3.02 -13.45
C GLY A 185 7.41 3.56 -12.52
N PHE A 186 6.36 4.09 -13.13
CA PHE A 186 5.23 4.79 -12.51
C PHE A 186 3.93 4.12 -12.91
N VAL A 187 3.16 3.68 -11.92
CA VAL A 187 1.79 3.20 -12.12
C VAL A 187 0.82 4.31 -11.76
N SER A 188 -0.11 4.64 -12.66
CA SER A 188 -1.08 5.72 -12.43
C SER A 188 -2.50 5.19 -12.49
N PHE A 189 -3.35 5.65 -11.57
CA PHE A 189 -4.78 5.39 -11.57
C PHE A 189 -5.57 6.69 -11.75
N ASP A 190 -6.42 6.71 -12.77
CA ASP A 190 -7.37 7.79 -12.99
C ASP A 190 -8.65 7.56 -12.21
N ILE A 191 -8.86 8.40 -11.20
CA ILE A 191 -9.97 8.35 -10.27
C ILE A 191 -10.96 9.47 -10.64
N PHE A 192 -12.16 9.05 -11.02
CA PHE A 192 -13.27 9.95 -11.35
C PHE A 192 -14.28 9.98 -10.20
N GLU A 193 -15.23 10.92 -10.24
CA GLU A 193 -16.28 11.09 -9.22
C GLU A 193 -17.01 9.76 -8.88
N ARG A 194 -17.26 8.93 -9.91
CA ARG A 194 -17.92 7.61 -9.76
C ARG A 194 -17.17 6.63 -8.82
N HIS A 195 -15.87 6.81 -8.63
CA HIS A 195 -15.02 5.98 -7.76
C HIS A 195 -15.00 6.49 -6.32
N VAL A 196 -15.39 7.74 -6.09
CA VAL A 196 -15.33 8.40 -4.77
C VAL A 196 -16.71 8.81 -4.25
N LYS A 197 -17.79 8.52 -4.99
CA LYS A 197 -19.15 8.83 -4.55
C LYS A 197 -19.59 7.98 -3.35
N ARG A 198 -20.18 8.63 -2.33
CA ARG A 198 -20.80 8.01 -1.14
C ARG A 198 -19.82 7.09 -0.39
N LYS A 199 -20.22 5.84 -0.12
CA LYS A 199 -19.46 4.84 0.63
C LYS A 199 -18.23 4.30 -0.12
N ARG A 200 -18.06 4.65 -1.41
CA ARG A 200 -16.94 4.14 -2.24
C ARG A 200 -15.61 4.82 -1.92
N ALA A 201 -15.62 6.09 -1.50
CA ALA A 201 -14.39 6.85 -1.21
C ALA A 201 -13.49 6.12 -0.19
N ALA A 202 -14.07 5.57 0.88
CA ALA A 202 -13.31 4.83 1.89
C ALA A 202 -12.64 3.57 1.31
N LYS A 203 -13.36 2.83 0.44
CA LYS A 203 -12.81 1.64 -0.21
C LYS A 203 -11.71 2.00 -1.21
N THR A 204 -11.90 3.07 -1.99
CA THR A 204 -10.91 3.59 -2.92
C THR A 204 -9.65 4.04 -2.19
N ALA A 205 -9.80 4.82 -1.11
CA ALA A 205 -8.68 5.24 -0.27
C ALA A 205 -7.91 4.02 0.28
N TRP A 206 -8.61 3.00 0.78
CA TRP A 206 -7.97 1.78 1.26
C TRP A 206 -7.20 1.04 0.16
N ILE A 207 -7.75 0.92 -1.05
CA ILE A 207 -7.06 0.28 -2.18
C ILE A 207 -5.77 1.04 -2.51
N LEU A 208 -5.83 2.36 -2.63
CA LEU A 208 -4.67 3.19 -2.98
C LEU A 208 -3.58 3.12 -1.92
N LEU A 209 -3.93 3.22 -0.64
CA LEU A 209 -2.97 3.12 0.48
C LEU A 209 -2.27 1.75 0.54
N ASN A 210 -2.91 0.69 0.04
CA ASN A 210 -2.39 -0.67 0.08
C ASN A 210 -1.82 -1.16 -1.26
N PHE A 211 -1.95 -0.40 -2.34
CA PHE A 211 -1.60 -0.84 -3.69
C PHE A 211 -0.13 -1.28 -3.82
N GLN A 212 0.82 -0.46 -3.37
CA GLN A 212 2.24 -0.80 -3.43
C GLN A 212 2.57 -2.07 -2.63
N ALA A 213 1.97 -2.24 -1.45
CA ALA A 213 2.16 -3.43 -0.63
C ALA A 213 1.56 -4.67 -1.30
N TYR A 214 0.39 -4.52 -1.93
CA TYR A 214 -0.27 -5.55 -2.72
C TYR A 214 0.62 -6.01 -3.88
N VAL A 215 1.14 -5.08 -4.68
CA VAL A 215 2.05 -5.42 -5.78
C VAL A 215 3.29 -6.13 -5.27
N LYS A 216 4.02 -5.54 -4.31
CA LYS A 216 5.26 -6.14 -3.77
C LYS A 216 5.03 -7.54 -3.19
N TYR A 217 3.88 -7.77 -2.55
CA TYR A 217 3.50 -9.09 -2.08
C TYR A 217 3.30 -10.08 -3.24
N HIS A 218 2.53 -9.71 -4.26
CA HIS A 218 2.26 -10.59 -5.39
C HIS A 218 3.50 -10.90 -6.24
N ILE A 219 4.41 -9.93 -6.42
CA ILE A 219 5.69 -10.18 -7.08
C ILE A 219 6.51 -11.26 -6.35
N LYS A 220 6.60 -11.17 -5.01
CA LYS A 220 7.26 -12.19 -4.20
C LYS A 220 6.59 -13.55 -4.31
N CYS A 221 5.25 -13.61 -4.27
CA CYS A 221 4.52 -14.86 -4.46
C CYS A 221 4.81 -15.48 -5.83
N THR A 222 4.81 -14.69 -6.90
CA THR A 222 5.11 -15.15 -8.26
C THR A 222 6.53 -15.68 -8.37
N ARG A 223 7.52 -14.97 -7.79
CA ARG A 223 8.91 -15.45 -7.74
C ARG A 223 9.02 -16.80 -7.03
N ASN A 224 8.40 -16.93 -5.85
CA ASN A 224 8.40 -18.19 -5.10
C ASN A 224 7.71 -19.32 -5.88
N TYR A 225 6.63 -19.01 -6.60
CA TYR A 225 5.94 -19.97 -7.45
C TYR A 225 6.82 -20.45 -8.61
N ILE A 226 7.49 -19.53 -9.32
CA ILE A 226 8.43 -19.85 -10.39
C ILE A 226 9.56 -20.75 -9.87
N GLN A 227 10.16 -20.39 -8.74
CA GLN A 227 11.23 -21.18 -8.12
C GLN A 227 10.75 -22.59 -7.72
N SER A 228 9.52 -22.72 -7.20
CA SER A 228 8.93 -24.03 -6.88
C SER A 228 8.77 -24.89 -8.14
N ARG A 229 8.33 -24.31 -9.25
CA ARG A 229 8.22 -25.00 -10.55
C ARG A 229 9.59 -25.40 -11.11
N MET A 230 10.60 -24.56 -10.94
CA MET A 230 11.98 -24.87 -11.33
C MET A 230 12.53 -26.06 -10.54
N ARG A 231 12.34 -26.10 -9.21
CA ARG A 231 12.75 -27.24 -8.37
C ARG A 231 12.08 -28.54 -8.80
N LYS A 232 10.76 -28.52 -9.00
CA LYS A 232 10.03 -29.71 -9.49
C LYS A 232 10.55 -30.21 -10.84
N ARG A 233 10.87 -29.30 -11.77
CA ARG A 233 11.49 -29.68 -13.05
C ARG A 233 12.89 -30.25 -12.88
N GLN A 234 13.69 -29.69 -11.99
CA GLN A 234 15.03 -30.19 -11.68
C GLN A 234 14.99 -31.60 -11.09
N GLU A 235 14.06 -31.86 -10.17
CA GLU A 235 13.82 -33.19 -9.59
C GLU A 235 13.47 -34.20 -10.68
N THR A 236 12.50 -33.89 -11.55
CA THR A 236 12.13 -34.75 -12.68
C THR A 236 13.31 -35.02 -13.63
N LEU A 237 14.13 -34.02 -13.93
CA LEU A 237 15.31 -34.21 -14.78
C LEU A 237 16.39 -35.06 -14.10
N ALA A 238 16.56 -34.92 -12.78
CA ALA A 238 17.49 -35.74 -12.01
C ALA A 238 17.06 -37.21 -11.99
N GLU A 239 15.77 -37.49 -11.81
CA GLU A 239 15.21 -38.86 -11.88
C GLU A 239 15.46 -39.52 -13.23
N VAL A 240 15.24 -38.80 -14.33
CA VAL A 240 15.53 -39.28 -15.70
C VAL A 240 17.02 -39.57 -15.86
N ARG A 241 17.89 -38.69 -15.35
CA ARG A 241 19.35 -38.90 -15.39
C ARG A 241 19.77 -40.14 -14.62
N THR A 242 19.19 -40.39 -13.44
CA THR A 242 19.54 -41.54 -12.60
C THR A 242 18.96 -42.87 -13.09
N SER A 243 17.86 -42.83 -13.85
CA SER A 243 17.22 -44.03 -14.42
C SER A 243 17.77 -44.45 -15.79
N LEU A 244 18.62 -43.62 -16.41
CA LEU A 244 19.30 -43.96 -17.67
C LEU A 244 20.41 -45.01 -17.41
N PRO A 245 20.42 -46.15 -18.14
CA PRO A 245 21.50 -47.12 -18.04
C PRO A 245 22.85 -46.50 -18.50
N PRO A 246 23.99 -46.91 -17.90
CA PRO A 246 25.31 -46.34 -18.18
C PRO A 246 25.77 -46.43 -19.64
N SER A 247 25.14 -47.31 -20.44
CA SER A 247 25.42 -47.47 -21.87
C SER A 247 24.97 -46.29 -22.74
N LEU A 248 24.00 -45.47 -22.32
CA LEU A 248 23.50 -44.33 -23.08
C LEU A 248 24.26 -43.02 -22.81
N CYS A 249 25.01 -42.93 -21.69
CA CYS A 249 25.77 -41.73 -21.32
C CYS A 249 27.12 -41.58 -22.06
N GLN A 250 27.57 -42.59 -22.82
CA GLN A 250 28.89 -42.57 -23.48
C GLN A 250 28.90 -41.96 -24.90
N SER A 251 27.74 -41.60 -25.46
CA SER A 251 27.69 -41.04 -26.82
C SER A 251 27.66 -39.51 -26.80
N LYS A 252 28.67 -38.92 -27.46
CA LYS A 252 28.92 -37.49 -27.77
C LYS A 252 29.79 -36.71 -26.78
N LYS A 253 31.09 -37.03 -26.78
CA LYS A 253 32.12 -35.97 -26.72
C LYS A 253 32.02 -35.15 -28.02
N CYS A 254 31.38 -33.98 -27.97
CA CYS A 254 31.54 -33.00 -29.05
C CYS A 254 32.94 -32.39 -28.95
N THR A 255 33.86 -32.89 -29.76
CA THR A 255 35.13 -32.22 -30.04
C THR A 255 34.86 -30.95 -30.84
N CYS A 256 34.94 -29.78 -30.19
CA CYS A 256 35.17 -28.53 -30.90
C CYS A 256 36.56 -28.61 -31.54
N LYS A 257 36.63 -28.78 -32.85
CA LYS A 257 37.84 -28.51 -33.63
C LYS A 257 37.93 -26.98 -33.78
N ASN A 258 38.92 -26.38 -33.14
CA ASN A 258 39.35 -25.03 -33.48
C ASN A 258 40.00 -25.09 -34.87
N GLN A 259 39.51 -24.26 -35.79
CA GLN A 259 40.18 -23.91 -37.03
C GLN A 259 39.99 -22.42 -37.26
#